data_AF-A0A9P5JW24-F1
#
_entry.id   AF-A0A9P5JW24-F1
#
_cell.length_a   1.000
_cell.length_b   1.000
_cell.length_c   1.000
_cell.angle_alpha   90.00
_cell.angle_beta   90.00
_cell.angle_gamma   90.00
#
_symmetry.space_group_name_H-M   'P 1'
#
loop_
_entity.id
_entity.type
_entity.pdbx_description
1 polymer ?
#
loop_
_entity_poly.entity_id
_entity_poly.type
_entity_poly.pdbx_seq_one_letter_code
_entity_poly.pdbx_strand_id
1 'polypeptide(L)'
;MQDIDESPWDDTPSAGTTHVEAEWTKLSSSFQNAGYRDGITAGKESALQEGFDAGFAQTGAPLGRELGLLRGLASALLHHHLSRVAQQRQQQQQQQEEPGSGPTSAVREIVDALAAVRFADIAPPAPEEAGHTHCTVSEDVKSEVGEEGEEASPRSAGLGSAVTTIDDVRAFRVKLETLLRESGLKIDLNLEIF
;
A
#
# COMPACT_ATOMS: atom_id res chain seq x y z
N MET A 1 -65.96 2.58 53.57
CA MET A 1 -64.57 2.58 53.07
C MET A 1 -64.48 1.46 52.04
N GLN A 2 -64.40 1.80 50.76
CA GLN A 2 -64.05 0.85 49.70
C GLN A 2 -62.74 1.36 49.12
N ASP A 3 -61.69 0.59 49.36
CA ASP A 3 -60.36 0.80 48.80
C ASP A 3 -60.43 0.38 47.32
N ILE A 4 -60.39 1.36 46.42
CA ILE A 4 -60.22 1.12 45.00
C ILE A 4 -58.73 0.86 44.82
N ASP A 5 -58.39 -0.42 44.71
CA ASP A 5 -57.05 -0.88 44.31
C ASP A 5 -56.87 -0.51 42.84
N GLU A 6 -56.39 0.72 42.61
CA GLU A 6 -55.98 1.20 41.29
C GLU A 6 -54.78 0.36 40.85
N SER A 7 -55.08 -0.75 40.17
CA SER A 7 -54.05 -1.67 39.71
C SER A 7 -53.11 -0.91 38.78
N PRO A 8 -51.79 -0.89 39.04
CA PRO A 8 -50.82 -0.18 38.22
C PRO A 8 -50.65 -0.81 36.81
N TRP A 9 -51.47 -1.83 36.52
CA TRP A 9 -51.56 -2.58 35.28
C TRP A 9 -52.89 -2.36 34.54
N ASP A 10 -53.74 -1.43 34.99
CA ASP A 10 -54.93 -1.05 34.24
C ASP A 10 -54.50 -0.18 33.04
N ASP A 11 -54.18 -0.86 31.95
CA ASP A 11 -53.77 -0.32 30.65
C ASP A 11 -54.92 0.45 29.98
N THR A 12 -55.30 1.60 30.56
CA THR A 12 -55.85 2.66 29.75
C THR A 12 -54.72 3.19 28.87
N PRO A 13 -54.83 3.16 27.53
CA PRO A 13 -53.78 3.65 26.65
C PRO A 13 -53.70 5.17 26.79
N SER A 14 -52.99 5.62 27.82
CA SER A 14 -52.59 7.00 28.00
C SER A 14 -51.67 7.36 26.83
N ALA A 15 -51.73 8.62 26.38
CA ALA A 15 -50.93 9.14 25.26
C ALA A 15 -49.41 8.86 25.37
N GLY A 16 -48.92 8.48 26.56
CA GLY A 16 -47.58 7.96 26.79
C GLY A 16 -47.27 6.63 26.07
N THR A 17 -48.20 5.68 26.01
CA THR A 17 -47.98 4.37 25.37
C THR A 17 -47.77 4.51 23.85
N THR A 18 -48.51 5.40 23.20
CA THR A 18 -48.35 5.71 21.77
C THR A 18 -47.03 6.44 21.47
N HIS A 19 -46.53 7.25 22.42
CA HIS A 19 -45.23 7.91 22.28
C HIS A 19 -44.09 6.89 22.37
N VAL A 20 -44.16 5.98 23.34
CA VAL A 20 -43.17 4.92 23.53
C VAL A 20 -43.12 3.98 22.32
N GLU A 21 -44.26 3.56 21.77
CA GLU A 21 -44.34 2.76 20.54
C GLU A 21 -43.72 3.48 19.32
N ALA A 22 -43.97 4.78 19.19
CA ALA A 22 -43.39 5.59 18.11
C ALA A 22 -41.88 5.75 18.26
N GLU A 23 -41.38 5.93 19.48
CA GLU A 23 -39.94 5.96 19.78
C GLU A 23 -39.28 4.60 19.53
N TRP A 24 -39.95 3.50 19.89
CA TRP A 24 -39.51 2.15 19.59
C TRP A 24 -39.43 1.85 18.11
N THR A 25 -40.42 2.27 17.34
CA THR A 25 -40.41 2.10 15.88
C THR A 25 -39.27 2.89 15.25
N LYS A 26 -39.07 4.14 15.69
CA LYS A 26 -37.95 4.97 15.22
C LYS A 26 -36.60 4.34 15.56
N LEU A 27 -36.42 3.88 16.79
CA LEU A 27 -35.18 3.26 17.24
C LEU A 27 -34.91 1.93 16.52
N SER A 28 -35.94 1.11 16.32
CA SER A 28 -35.83 -0.13 15.53
C SER A 28 -35.42 0.16 14.08
N SER A 29 -36.06 1.14 13.44
CA SER A 29 -35.72 1.54 12.08
C SER A 29 -34.30 2.10 11.95
N SER A 30 -33.83 2.86 12.94
CA SER A 30 -32.46 3.40 12.93
C SER A 30 -31.43 2.30 13.12
N PHE A 31 -31.67 1.35 14.03
CA PHE A 31 -30.79 0.19 14.21
C PHE A 31 -30.75 -0.70 12.98
N GLN A 32 -31.88 -0.92 12.31
CA GLN A 32 -31.92 -1.74 11.10
C GLN A 32 -31.21 -1.08 9.92
N ASN A 33 -31.39 0.24 9.73
CA ASN A 33 -30.69 0.99 8.69
C ASN A 33 -29.19 1.07 8.98
N ALA A 34 -28.81 1.28 10.25
CA ALA A 34 -27.41 1.28 10.67
C ALA A 34 -26.77 -0.10 10.46
N GLY A 35 -27.43 -1.18 10.89
CA GLY A 35 -26.94 -2.54 10.71
C GLY A 35 -26.84 -2.95 9.24
N TYR A 36 -27.76 -2.52 8.39
CA TYR A 36 -27.67 -2.76 6.94
C TYR A 36 -26.48 -2.01 6.32
N ARG A 37 -26.29 -0.73 6.63
CA ARG A 37 -25.11 0.03 6.16
C ARG A 37 -23.80 -0.58 6.65
N ASP A 38 -23.76 -1.00 7.91
CA ASP A 38 -22.58 -1.62 8.51
C ASP A 38 -22.27 -2.97 7.85
N GLY A 39 -23.29 -3.81 7.62
CA GLY A 39 -23.12 -5.08 6.91
C GLY A 39 -22.61 -4.93 5.47
N ILE A 40 -23.09 -3.91 4.72
CA ILE A 40 -22.58 -3.61 3.38
C ILE A 40 -21.13 -3.11 3.43
N THR A 41 -20.81 -2.26 4.40
CA THR A 41 -19.44 -1.75 4.59
C THR A 41 -18.48 -2.89 4.95
N ALA A 42 -18.86 -3.72 5.93
CA ALA A 42 -18.08 -4.87 6.36
C ALA A 42 -17.87 -5.89 5.24
N GLY A 43 -18.88 -6.14 4.39
CA GLY A 43 -18.74 -7.02 3.23
C GLY A 43 -17.76 -6.49 2.18
N LYS A 44 -17.82 -5.19 1.89
CA LYS A 44 -16.88 -4.53 0.96
C LYS A 44 -15.45 -4.55 1.51
N GLU A 45 -15.30 -4.26 2.80
CA GLU A 45 -14.01 -4.28 3.47
C GLU A 45 -13.41 -5.69 3.47
N SER A 46 -14.20 -6.72 3.80
CA SER A 46 -13.74 -8.10 3.80
C SER A 46 -13.24 -8.55 2.44
N ALA A 47 -13.95 -8.23 1.36
CA ALA A 47 -13.52 -8.58 0.00
C ALA A 47 -12.25 -7.81 -0.42
N LEU A 48 -12.12 -6.54 -0.04
CA LEU A 48 -10.94 -5.73 -0.31
C LEU A 48 -9.71 -6.23 0.45
N GLN A 49 -9.87 -6.63 1.71
CA GLN A 49 -8.80 -7.18 2.54
C GLN A 49 -8.27 -8.50 1.97
N GLU A 50 -9.15 -9.41 1.52
CA GLU A 50 -8.73 -10.68 0.91
C GLU A 50 -7.89 -10.45 -0.37
N GLY A 51 -8.32 -9.51 -1.22
CA GLY A 51 -7.56 -9.13 -2.41
C GLY A 51 -6.20 -8.50 -2.07
N PHE A 52 -6.14 -7.67 -1.03
CA PHE A 52 -4.88 -7.10 -0.54
C PHE A 52 -3.94 -8.18 0.02
N ASP A 53 -4.43 -9.07 0.88
CA ASP A 53 -3.64 -10.12 1.51
C ASP A 53 -3.04 -11.06 0.46
N ALA A 54 -3.84 -11.44 -0.56
CA ALA A 54 -3.37 -12.23 -1.68
C ALA A 54 -2.28 -11.49 -2.49
N GLY A 55 -2.53 -10.22 -2.85
CA GLY A 55 -1.56 -9.41 -3.59
C GLY A 55 -0.26 -9.17 -2.81
N PHE A 56 -0.36 -8.95 -1.49
CA PHE A 56 0.79 -8.79 -0.60
C PHE A 56 1.58 -10.09 -0.49
N ALA A 57 0.95 -11.23 -0.23
CA ALA A 57 1.64 -12.50 -0.05
C ALA A 57 2.28 -13.02 -1.34
N GLN A 58 1.59 -12.90 -2.48
CA GLN A 58 2.03 -13.50 -3.75
C GLN A 58 3.01 -12.62 -4.51
N THR A 59 2.85 -11.29 -4.44
CA THR A 59 3.60 -10.36 -5.28
C THR A 59 4.36 -9.33 -4.44
N GLY A 60 3.66 -8.63 -3.54
CA GLY A 60 4.23 -7.48 -2.83
C GLY A 60 5.41 -7.81 -1.92
N ALA A 61 5.24 -8.80 -1.03
CA ALA A 61 6.26 -9.26 -0.09
C ALA A 61 7.50 -9.87 -0.79
N PRO A 62 7.37 -10.82 -1.74
CA PRO A 62 8.53 -11.40 -2.39
C PRO A 62 9.25 -10.36 -3.27
N LEU A 63 8.53 -9.54 -4.04
CA LEU A 63 9.11 -8.46 -4.84
C LEU A 63 9.80 -7.40 -3.96
N GLY A 64 9.16 -7.02 -2.86
CA GLY A 64 9.68 -6.12 -1.84
C GLY A 64 11.01 -6.56 -1.27
N ARG A 65 11.08 -7.84 -0.89
CA ARG A 65 12.28 -8.45 -0.33
C ARG A 65 13.43 -8.44 -1.34
N GLU A 66 13.18 -8.86 -2.58
CA GLU A 66 14.22 -8.93 -3.62
C GLU A 66 14.78 -7.56 -3.98
N LEU A 67 13.90 -6.56 -4.18
CA LEU A 67 14.31 -5.20 -4.46
C LEU A 67 15.09 -4.60 -3.26
N GLY A 68 14.64 -4.88 -2.04
CA GLY A 68 15.34 -4.49 -0.81
C GLY A 68 16.75 -5.08 -0.72
N LEU A 69 16.92 -6.34 -1.07
CA LEU A 69 18.23 -7.00 -1.12
C LEU A 69 19.16 -6.35 -2.16
N LEU A 70 18.66 -6.06 -3.37
CA LEU A 70 19.44 -5.38 -4.41
C LEU A 70 19.92 -4.00 -3.96
N ARG A 71 19.02 -3.19 -3.37
CA ARG A 71 19.36 -1.87 -2.82
C ARG A 71 20.38 -1.95 -1.68
N GLY A 72 20.19 -2.89 -0.76
CA GLY A 72 21.08 -3.11 0.37
C GLY A 72 22.48 -3.51 -0.10
N LEU A 73 22.56 -4.42 -1.08
CA LEU A 73 23.84 -4.88 -1.61
C LEU A 73 24.58 -3.77 -2.37
N ALA A 74 23.87 -3.03 -3.24
CA ALA A 74 24.46 -1.90 -3.94
C ALA A 74 25.00 -0.84 -2.96
N SER A 75 24.27 -0.56 -1.88
CA SER A 75 24.70 0.36 -0.83
C SER A 75 25.92 -0.15 -0.05
N ALA A 76 25.94 -1.44 0.27
CA ALA A 76 27.08 -2.08 0.94
C ALA A 76 28.35 -2.03 0.07
N LEU A 77 28.23 -2.27 -1.23
CA LEU A 77 29.35 -2.12 -2.16
C LEU A 77 29.84 -0.68 -2.24
N LEU A 78 28.93 0.29 -2.35
CA LEU A 78 29.31 1.70 -2.37
C LEU A 78 30.12 2.04 -1.11
N HIS A 79 29.65 1.59 0.05
CA HIS A 79 30.36 1.80 1.32
C HIS A 79 31.73 1.11 1.35
N HIS A 80 31.84 -0.12 0.82
CA HIS A 80 33.11 -0.84 0.71
C HIS A 80 34.12 -0.07 -0.14
N HIS A 81 33.72 0.40 -1.33
CA HIS A 81 34.58 1.20 -2.21
C HIS A 81 34.99 2.53 -1.55
N LEU A 82 34.05 3.25 -0.93
CA LEU A 82 34.35 4.50 -0.24
C LEU A 82 35.33 4.30 0.93
N SER A 83 35.15 3.23 1.70
CA SER A 83 36.03 2.89 2.83
C SER A 83 37.44 2.54 2.35
N ARG A 84 37.55 1.81 1.23
CA ARG A 84 38.84 1.46 0.61
C ARG A 84 39.58 2.71 0.12
N VAL A 85 38.89 3.62 -0.54
CA VAL A 85 39.45 4.91 -1.00
C VAL A 85 39.89 5.77 0.19
N ALA A 86 39.14 5.76 1.29
CA ALA A 86 39.52 6.47 2.52
C ALA A 86 40.78 5.89 3.17
N GLN A 87 40.89 4.55 3.25
CA GLN A 87 42.07 3.86 3.78
C GLN A 87 43.32 4.11 2.91
N GLN A 88 43.18 4.08 1.59
CA GLN A 88 44.28 4.37 0.66
C GLN A 88 44.79 5.81 0.82
N ARG A 89 43.89 6.79 1.01
CA ARG A 89 44.27 8.18 1.29
C ARG A 89 45.04 8.37 2.60
N GLN A 90 44.82 7.51 3.59
CA GLN A 90 45.56 7.54 4.84
C GLN A 90 46.97 6.92 4.71
N GLN A 91 47.14 5.92 3.83
CA GLN A 91 48.39 5.18 3.67
C GLN A 91 49.35 5.78 2.62
N GLN A 92 48.86 6.56 1.65
CA GLN A 92 49.68 7.22 0.65
C GLN A 92 49.35 8.73 0.57
N GLN A 93 50.33 9.58 0.90
CA GLN A 93 50.30 10.98 0.50
C GLN A 93 50.52 11.05 -1.02
N GLN A 94 49.54 11.61 -1.73
CA GLN A 94 49.60 12.03 -3.13
C GLN A 94 49.54 10.90 -4.17
N GLN A 95 48.32 10.53 -4.56
CA GLN A 95 47.94 10.49 -5.97
C GLN A 95 46.46 10.85 -6.05
N GLN A 96 46.17 11.94 -6.77
CA GLN A 96 44.82 12.43 -7.00
C GLN A 96 44.13 11.47 -7.98
N GLU A 97 43.24 10.62 -7.48
CA GLU A 97 42.25 9.99 -8.35
C GLU A 97 41.12 10.99 -8.58
N GLU A 98 40.91 11.35 -9.84
CA GLU A 98 39.85 12.24 -10.32
C GLU A 98 38.47 11.77 -9.82
N PRO A 99 37.63 12.66 -9.25
CA PRO A 99 36.37 12.31 -8.60
C PRO A 99 35.24 11.82 -9.53
N GLY A 100 35.52 11.53 -10.80
CA GLY A 100 34.51 11.36 -11.85
C GLY A 100 34.48 10.04 -12.64
N SER A 101 35.54 9.20 -12.64
CA SER A 101 35.58 8.00 -13.52
C SER A 101 35.97 6.69 -12.84
N GLY A 102 35.95 6.65 -11.50
CA GLY A 102 36.28 5.45 -10.74
C GLY A 102 35.11 4.46 -10.62
N PRO A 103 35.36 3.20 -10.22
CA PRO A 103 34.31 2.20 -9.96
C PRO A 103 33.25 2.68 -8.95
N THR A 104 33.61 3.64 -8.10
CA THR A 104 32.71 4.30 -7.14
C THR A 104 31.57 5.08 -7.79
N SER A 105 31.79 5.73 -8.95
CA SER A 105 30.72 6.47 -9.66
C SER A 105 29.71 5.51 -10.28
N ALA A 106 30.18 4.44 -10.92
CA ALA A 106 29.33 3.40 -11.50
C ALA A 106 28.45 2.71 -10.45
N VAL A 107 28.98 2.43 -9.26
CA VAL A 107 28.18 1.88 -8.16
C VAL A 107 27.16 2.91 -7.65
N ARG A 108 27.55 4.19 -7.57
CA ARG A 108 26.64 5.26 -7.12
C ARG A 108 25.47 5.45 -8.09
N GLU A 109 25.72 5.43 -9.38
CA GLU A 109 24.67 5.47 -10.41
C GLU A 109 23.69 4.30 -10.26
N ILE A 110 24.18 3.09 -9.96
CA ILE A 110 23.31 1.93 -9.73
C ILE A 110 22.48 2.10 -8.46
N VAL A 111 23.07 2.63 -7.38
CA VAL A 111 22.34 2.92 -6.14
C VAL A 111 21.23 3.94 -6.39
N ASP A 112 21.54 5.04 -7.08
CA ASP A 112 20.58 6.10 -7.39
C ASP A 112 19.47 5.59 -8.32
N ALA A 113 19.83 4.78 -9.33
CA ALA A 113 18.87 4.15 -10.22
C ALA A 113 17.94 3.17 -9.48
N LEU A 114 18.49 2.28 -8.64
CA LEU A 114 17.70 1.35 -7.83
C LEU A 114 16.83 2.08 -6.79
N ALA A 115 17.25 3.24 -6.29
CA ALA A 115 16.46 4.06 -5.38
C ALA A 115 15.24 4.71 -6.07
N ALA A 116 15.36 5.05 -7.36
CA ALA A 116 14.28 5.66 -8.13
C ALA A 116 13.16 4.67 -8.50
N VAL A 117 13.45 3.37 -8.57
CA VAL A 117 12.51 2.32 -8.97
C VAL A 117 11.32 2.21 -8.00
N ARG A 118 10.08 2.34 -8.49
CA ARG A 118 8.88 2.21 -7.66
C ARG A 118 8.29 0.80 -7.78
N PHE A 119 7.65 0.33 -6.72
CA PHE A 119 6.95 -0.96 -6.74
C PHE A 119 5.85 -1.02 -7.79
N ALA A 120 5.14 0.09 -8.01
CA ALA A 120 4.09 0.19 -9.01
C ALA A 120 4.59 0.00 -10.45
N ASP A 121 5.88 0.28 -10.70
CA ASP A 121 6.47 0.21 -12.05
C ASP A 121 6.97 -1.21 -12.39
N ILE A 122 7.23 -2.02 -11.37
CA ILE A 122 7.74 -3.40 -11.52
C ILE A 122 6.64 -4.44 -11.31
N ALA A 123 5.67 -4.14 -10.45
CA ALA A 123 4.62 -5.08 -10.10
C ALA A 123 3.93 -5.57 -11.39
N PRO A 124 3.77 -6.89 -11.57
CA PRO A 124 3.02 -7.43 -12.69
C PRO A 124 1.66 -6.71 -12.77
N PRO A 125 1.24 -6.29 -13.97
CA PRO A 125 -0.11 -5.76 -14.14
C PRO A 125 -1.06 -6.81 -13.58
N ALA A 126 -1.91 -6.39 -12.63
CA ALA A 126 -2.84 -7.30 -11.99
C ALA A 126 -3.54 -8.12 -13.09
N PRO A 127 -3.56 -9.46 -13.00
CA PRO A 127 -4.30 -10.24 -13.96
C PRO A 127 -5.71 -9.68 -13.93
N GLU A 128 -6.16 -9.19 -15.08
CA GLU A 128 -7.51 -8.74 -15.28
C GLU A 128 -8.37 -9.99 -15.04
N GLU A 129 -8.82 -10.19 -13.81
CA GLU A 129 -9.90 -11.11 -13.53
C GLU A 129 -11.12 -10.52 -14.23
N ALA A 130 -11.26 -10.91 -15.49
CA ALA A 130 -12.46 -10.86 -16.27
C ALA A 130 -13.57 -11.55 -15.46
N GLY A 131 -14.25 -10.81 -14.59
CA GLY A 131 -15.31 -11.40 -13.77
C GLY A 131 -15.78 -10.61 -12.56
N HIS A 132 -14.99 -9.68 -12.02
CA HIS A 132 -15.50 -8.86 -10.92
C HIS A 132 -16.31 -7.69 -11.47
N THR A 133 -17.56 -8.01 -11.81
CA THR A 133 -18.66 -7.06 -11.98
C THR A 133 -18.50 -5.98 -10.93
N HIS A 134 -18.21 -4.77 -11.39
CA HIS A 134 -18.45 -3.57 -10.64
C HIS A 134 -19.87 -3.69 -10.09
N CYS A 135 -20.02 -4.03 -8.80
CA CYS A 135 -21.30 -3.94 -8.12
C CYS A 135 -21.62 -2.45 -7.97
N THR A 136 -22.01 -1.80 -9.08
CA THR A 136 -23.02 -0.75 -9.06
C THR A 136 -24.28 -1.43 -8.58
N VAL A 137 -24.46 -1.53 -7.26
CA VAL A 137 -25.81 -1.69 -6.72
C VAL A 137 -26.54 -0.41 -7.11
N SER A 138 -27.51 -0.56 -7.99
CA SER A 138 -28.29 0.50 -8.59
C SER A 138 -28.71 1.57 -7.59
N GLU A 139 -28.47 2.82 -7.98
CA GLU A 139 -29.00 4.02 -7.35
C GLU A 139 -30.52 4.05 -7.55
N ASP A 140 -31.30 3.59 -6.56
CA ASP A 140 -32.74 3.83 -6.54
C ASP A 140 -33.27 3.96 -5.10
N VAL A 141 -32.71 4.89 -4.31
CA VAL A 141 -33.46 5.56 -3.24
C VAL A 141 -33.05 7.03 -3.19
N LYS A 142 -33.95 7.86 -3.72
CA LYS A 142 -33.96 9.32 -3.60
C LYS A 142 -33.81 9.73 -2.13
N SER A 143 -32.67 10.29 -1.75
CA SER A 143 -32.48 10.96 -0.46
C SER A 143 -31.87 12.33 -0.71
N GLU A 144 -32.71 13.35 -0.71
CA GLU A 144 -32.31 14.76 -0.65
C GLU A 144 -31.67 15.03 0.71
N VAL A 145 -30.34 15.03 0.80
CA VAL A 145 -29.59 15.69 1.88
C VAL A 145 -28.20 16.10 1.36
N GLY A 146 -27.95 17.42 1.35
CA GLY A 146 -26.62 18.03 1.56
C GLY A 146 -25.59 17.86 0.45
N GLU A 147 -25.51 18.85 -0.44
CA GLU A 147 -24.30 19.11 -1.22
C GLU A 147 -23.19 19.58 -0.28
N GLU A 148 -22.25 18.68 0.01
CA GLU A 148 -20.91 19.03 0.47
C GLU A 148 -19.95 18.45 -0.56
N GLY A 149 -19.44 19.32 -1.44
CA GLY A 149 -18.48 18.94 -2.47
C GLY A 149 -17.19 18.45 -1.83
N GLU A 150 -17.02 17.13 -1.75
CA GLU A 150 -15.72 16.51 -1.53
C GLU A 150 -14.81 16.88 -2.70
N GLU A 151 -13.80 17.69 -2.41
CA GLU A 151 -12.76 18.03 -3.36
C GLU A 151 -12.12 16.75 -3.88
N ALA A 152 -12.37 16.46 -5.17
CA ALA A 152 -11.64 15.47 -5.93
C ALA A 152 -10.15 15.85 -5.89
N SER A 153 -9.41 15.19 -5.00
CA SER A 153 -7.97 15.32 -4.90
C SER A 153 -7.38 15.03 -6.30
N PRO A 154 -6.70 15.99 -6.95
CA PRO A 154 -6.22 15.79 -8.30
C PRO A 154 -5.21 14.65 -8.26
N ARG A 155 -5.53 13.55 -8.95
CA ARG A 155 -4.57 12.48 -9.24
C ARG A 155 -3.35 13.17 -9.82
N SER A 156 -2.27 13.18 -9.05
CA SER A 156 -1.01 13.78 -9.44
C SER A 156 -0.52 13.04 -10.68
N ALA A 157 -0.84 13.59 -11.85
CA ALA A 157 -0.21 13.26 -13.10
C ALA A 157 1.24 13.74 -13.00
N GLY A 158 2.04 12.94 -12.30
CA GLY A 158 3.47 13.10 -12.20
C GLY A 158 4.05 13.01 -13.60
N LEU A 159 4.72 14.09 -14.00
CA LEU A 159 5.51 14.18 -15.20
C LEU A 159 6.34 12.91 -15.39
N GLY A 160 6.36 12.40 -16.62
CA GLY A 160 7.08 11.20 -17.02
C GLY A 160 8.57 11.28 -16.68
N SER A 161 8.91 10.80 -15.49
CA SER A 161 10.19 10.13 -15.28
C SER A 161 10.09 8.84 -16.09
N ALA A 162 11.08 8.55 -16.92
CA ALA A 162 11.17 7.30 -17.66
C ALA A 162 10.81 6.14 -16.71
N VAL A 163 9.66 5.50 -16.98
CA VAL A 163 9.13 4.43 -16.12
C VAL A 163 10.17 3.35 -16.13
N THR A 164 10.80 3.12 -14.98
CA THR A 164 11.88 2.16 -14.86
C THR A 164 11.25 0.78 -14.98
N THR A 165 11.56 0.08 -16.06
CA THR A 165 10.93 -1.20 -16.39
C THR A 165 11.60 -2.34 -15.62
N ILE A 166 10.92 -3.48 -15.54
CA ILE A 166 11.48 -4.68 -14.93
C ILE A 166 12.80 -5.12 -15.61
N ASP A 167 12.95 -4.85 -16.91
CA ASP A 167 14.16 -5.14 -17.66
C ASP A 167 15.34 -4.24 -17.24
N ASP A 168 15.08 -3.00 -16.83
CA ASP A 168 16.11 -2.11 -16.28
C ASP A 168 16.62 -2.64 -14.94
N VAL A 169 15.72 -3.17 -14.09
CA VAL A 169 16.11 -3.79 -12.81
C VAL A 169 16.97 -5.03 -13.03
N ARG A 170 16.64 -5.85 -14.04
CA ARG A 170 17.47 -7.00 -14.47
C ARG A 170 18.85 -6.54 -14.95
N ALA A 171 18.89 -5.48 -15.76
CA ALA A 171 20.15 -4.91 -16.23
C ALA A 171 21.02 -4.41 -15.06
N PHE A 172 20.43 -3.74 -14.08
CA PHE A 172 21.12 -3.30 -12.87
C PHE A 172 21.63 -4.49 -12.04
N ARG A 173 20.85 -5.57 -11.91
CA ARG A 173 21.26 -6.80 -11.24
C ARG A 173 22.52 -7.39 -11.89
N VAL A 174 22.53 -7.56 -13.21
CA VAL A 174 23.69 -8.12 -13.95
C VAL A 174 24.92 -7.21 -13.81
N LYS A 175 24.74 -5.89 -13.90
CA LYS A 175 25.82 -4.92 -13.71
C LYS A 175 26.39 -5.00 -12.29
N LEU A 176 25.53 -5.15 -11.28
CA LEU A 176 25.91 -5.30 -9.88
C LEU A 176 26.70 -6.60 -9.62
N GLU A 177 26.27 -7.73 -10.20
CA GLU A 177 26.99 -9.01 -10.14
C GLU A 177 28.39 -8.91 -10.77
N THR A 178 28.51 -8.17 -11.86
CA THR A 178 29.80 -7.95 -12.53
C THR A 178 30.74 -7.16 -11.61
N LEU A 179 30.27 -6.05 -11.02
CA LEU A 179 31.05 -5.25 -10.08
C LEU A 179 31.40 -6.01 -8.79
N LEU A 180 30.52 -6.88 -8.32
CA LEU A 180 30.80 -7.79 -7.20
C LEU A 180 31.97 -8.72 -7.51
N ARG A 181 31.97 -9.32 -8.70
CA ARG A 181 33.06 -10.21 -9.14
C ARG A 181 34.37 -9.44 -9.27
N GLU A 182 34.35 -8.23 -9.82
CA GLU A 182 35.53 -7.35 -9.93
C GLU A 182 36.09 -6.94 -8.57
N SER A 183 35.22 -6.71 -7.58
CA SER A 183 35.63 -6.40 -6.20
C SER A 183 36.06 -7.63 -5.39
N GLY A 184 35.96 -8.84 -5.96
CA GLY A 184 36.35 -10.10 -5.32
C GLY A 184 35.33 -10.68 -4.35
N LEU A 185 34.13 -10.10 -4.29
CA LEU A 185 33.03 -10.55 -3.43
C LEU A 185 32.13 -11.51 -4.23
N LYS A 186 32.27 -12.81 -4.00
CA LYS A 186 31.37 -13.82 -4.57
C LYS A 186 30.11 -13.92 -3.72
N ILE A 187 29.09 -13.15 -4.08
CA ILE A 187 27.74 -13.25 -3.51
C ILE A 187 26.82 -13.74 -4.63
N ASP A 188 26.23 -14.92 -4.45
CA ASP A 188 25.25 -15.46 -5.38
C ASP A 188 23.87 -14.86 -5.06
N LEU A 189 23.38 -14.02 -5.98
CA LEU A 189 22.08 -13.38 -5.91
C LEU A 189 21.01 -14.35 -6.43
N ASN A 190 20.56 -15.30 -5.61
CA ASN A 190 19.47 -16.20 -5.98
C ASN A 190 18.11 -15.49 -5.83
N LEU A 191 17.85 -14.54 -6.74
CA LEU A 191 16.59 -13.81 -6.86
C LEU A 191 15.75 -14.51 -7.93
N GLU A 192 14.52 -14.86 -7.59
CA GLU A 192 13.64 -15.67 -8.43
C GLU A 192 12.65 -14.83 -9.26
N ILE A 193 12.45 -13.56 -8.89
CA ILE A 193 11.42 -12.70 -9.50
C ILE A 193 11.98 -11.83 -10.62
N PHE A 194 13.28 -11.49 -10.54
CA PHE A 194 13.99 -10.68 -11.53
C PHE A 194 14.83 -11.54 -12.48
#